data_AF-F6IVH1-F1
#
_entry.id   AF-F6IVH1-F1
#
_cell.length_a   1.000
_cell.length_b   1.000
_cell.length_c   1.000
_cell.angle_alpha   90.00
_cell.angle_beta   90.00
_cell.angle_gamma   90.00
#
_symmetry.space_group_name_H-M   'P 1'
#
loop_
_entity.id
_entity.type
_entity.pdbx_description
1 polymer ?
#
loop_
_entity_poly.entity_id
_entity_poly.type
_entity_poly.pdbx_seq_one_letter_code
_entity_poly.pdbx_strand_id
1 'polypeptide(L)'
;MSLLKYTEDYSEGTRKDIPAFPQIAIRELIANALVHQDFSVLGSRPLVEIFDSKIEISNPGIPLINPYRFLDYKPKSRNDELADLLGKLNIVESRGTGIDKVVNSLEEQDLPAMDITVQGSDSTVVILHEQQKFTDMSITEKNHSIYWHACLKYVADEQMSNAILRTRFHLATRHSAAVSKAIGNAIEAGLIKPYDRNAGRKNMKYIPFWGSDILNS
;
A
#
# COMPACT_ATOMS: atom_id res chain seq x y z
N MET A 1 2.56 0.86 29.30
CA MET A 1 3.21 1.64 28.22
C MET A 1 2.53 1.23 26.92
N SER A 2 2.00 2.18 26.14
CA SER A 2 1.48 1.89 24.81
C SER A 2 2.64 1.41 23.94
N LEU A 3 2.50 0.24 23.31
CA LEU A 3 3.49 -0.27 22.33
C LEU A 3 3.44 0.52 21.01
N LEU A 4 2.34 1.24 20.76
CA LEU A 4 2.15 2.06 19.58
C LEU A 4 2.39 3.53 19.91
N LYS A 5 3.31 4.15 19.18
CA LYS A 5 3.58 5.58 19.24
C LYS A 5 2.36 6.37 18.76
N TYR A 6 2.22 7.58 19.28
CA TYR A 6 1.23 8.55 18.82
C TYR A 6 1.87 9.95 18.86
N THR A 7 1.32 10.87 18.08
CA THR A 7 1.67 12.29 18.08
C THR A 7 0.51 13.07 18.66
N GLU A 8 0.79 14.07 19.51
CA GLU A 8 -0.25 14.94 20.05
C GLU A 8 -0.51 16.11 19.08
N ASP A 9 -1.76 16.26 18.64
CA ASP A 9 -2.22 17.40 17.84
C ASP A 9 -3.14 18.30 18.68
N TYR A 10 -2.89 19.61 18.62
CA TYR A 10 -3.66 20.65 19.31
C TYR A 10 -4.30 21.66 18.34
N SER A 11 -4.25 21.40 17.03
CA SER A 11 -4.70 22.30 15.96
C SER A 11 -6.15 22.77 16.12
N GLU A 12 -7.04 21.93 16.67
CA GLU A 12 -8.45 22.23 16.93
C GLU A 12 -8.74 22.76 18.35
N GLY A 13 -7.72 23.15 19.11
CA GLY A 13 -7.87 23.68 20.48
C GLY A 13 -8.13 22.63 21.56
N THR A 14 -8.29 21.36 21.18
CA THR A 14 -8.31 20.19 22.07
C THR A 14 -7.21 19.21 21.66
N ARG A 15 -6.58 18.57 22.64
CA ARG A 15 -5.61 17.49 22.39
C ARG A 15 -6.28 16.33 21.66
N LYS A 16 -5.73 15.94 20.53
CA LYS A 16 -6.02 14.70 19.82
C LYS A 16 -4.74 13.86 19.73
N ASP A 17 -4.82 12.60 20.13
CA ASP A 17 -3.71 11.67 19.94
C ASP A 17 -3.85 11.04 18.54
N ILE A 18 -2.91 11.34 17.64
CA ILE A 18 -2.83 10.76 16.30
C ILE A 18 -1.97 9.50 16.38
N PRO A 19 -2.54 8.29 16.17
CA PRO A 19 -1.76 7.06 16.19
C PRO A 19 -0.72 7.04 15.05
N ALA A 20 0.43 6.41 15.29
CA ALA A 20 1.49 6.29 14.27
C ALA A 20 1.08 5.50 13.01
N PHE A 21 0.02 4.69 13.11
CA PHE A 21 -0.55 3.97 11.97
C PHE A 21 -2.04 4.30 11.84
N PRO A 22 -2.57 4.47 10.62
CA PRO A 22 -3.97 4.76 10.41
C PRO A 22 -4.84 3.61 10.95
N GLN A 23 -5.79 3.92 11.83
CA GLN A 23 -6.70 2.90 12.37
C GLN A 23 -7.48 2.18 11.27
N ILE A 24 -7.81 2.91 10.20
CA ILE A 24 -8.44 2.37 8.99
C ILE A 24 -7.57 1.31 8.33
N ALA A 25 -6.26 1.56 8.15
CA ALA A 25 -5.34 0.57 7.58
C ALA A 25 -5.28 -0.70 8.42
N ILE A 26 -5.16 -0.56 9.75
CA ILE A 26 -5.10 -1.69 10.67
C ILE A 26 -6.40 -2.51 10.63
N ARG A 27 -7.56 -1.84 10.66
CA ARG A 27 -8.87 -2.49 10.60
C ARG A 27 -9.05 -3.28 9.31
N GLU A 28 -8.76 -2.66 8.16
CA GLU A 28 -8.90 -3.29 6.85
C GLU A 28 -7.94 -4.47 6.68
N LEU A 29 -6.68 -4.35 7.14
CA LEU A 29 -5.71 -5.45 7.06
C LEU A 29 -6.06 -6.63 7.97
N ILE A 30 -6.54 -6.38 9.18
CA ILE A 30 -7.00 -7.45 10.09
C ILE A 30 -8.25 -8.12 9.52
N ALA A 31 -9.22 -7.35 9.02
CA ALA A 31 -10.42 -7.90 8.39
C ALA A 31 -10.05 -8.74 7.16
N ASN A 32 -9.13 -8.26 6.31
CA ASN A 32 -8.62 -9.02 5.16
C ASN A 32 -7.90 -10.29 5.60
N ALA A 33 -7.09 -10.26 6.66
CA ALA A 33 -6.45 -11.45 7.18
C ALA A 33 -7.49 -12.51 7.56
N LEU A 34 -8.54 -12.13 8.29
CA LEU A 34 -9.64 -13.03 8.67
C LEU A 34 -10.41 -13.59 7.45
N VAL A 35 -10.81 -12.72 6.52
CA VAL A 35 -11.60 -13.10 5.34
C VAL A 35 -10.82 -14.00 4.39
N HIS A 36 -9.51 -13.77 4.25
CA HIS A 36 -8.67 -14.47 3.28
C HIS A 36 -7.81 -15.59 3.89
N GLN A 37 -7.91 -15.81 5.21
CA GLN A 37 -7.22 -16.89 5.91
C GLN A 37 -7.48 -18.25 5.23
N ASP A 38 -6.41 -19.02 5.04
CA ASP A 38 -6.51 -20.41 4.67
C ASP A 38 -6.73 -21.29 5.91
N PHE A 39 -7.98 -21.65 6.17
CA PHE A 39 -8.36 -22.53 7.28
C PHE A 39 -7.87 -23.98 7.11
N SER A 40 -7.33 -24.37 5.95
CA SER A 40 -6.74 -25.70 5.78
C SER A 40 -5.32 -25.81 6.37
N VAL A 41 -4.65 -24.68 6.61
CA VAL A 41 -3.32 -24.63 7.24
C VAL A 41 -3.49 -24.79 8.76
N LEU A 42 -3.28 -26.01 9.25
CA LEU A 42 -3.44 -26.34 10.67
C LEU A 42 -2.29 -25.79 11.53
N GLY A 43 -2.60 -25.44 12.77
CA GLY A 43 -1.60 -24.95 13.74
C GLY A 43 -1.15 -23.51 13.54
N SER A 44 -1.64 -22.84 12.49
CA SER A 44 -1.34 -21.43 12.21
C SER A 44 -2.60 -20.57 12.32
N ARG A 45 -2.41 -19.29 12.62
CA ARG A 45 -3.46 -18.27 12.78
C ARG A 45 -2.92 -16.92 12.32
N PRO A 46 -3.79 -15.96 11.98
CA PRO A 46 -3.40 -14.58 11.83
C PRO A 46 -2.64 -14.11 13.07
N LEU A 47 -1.45 -13.57 12.87
CA LEU A 47 -0.58 -13.06 13.92
C LEU A 47 -0.28 -11.59 13.63
N VAL A 48 -0.43 -10.75 14.65
CA VAL A 48 -0.07 -9.33 14.58
C VAL A 48 1.13 -9.11 15.48
N GLU A 49 2.24 -8.71 14.90
CA GLU A 49 3.50 -8.43 15.60
C GLU A 49 3.78 -6.93 15.49
N ILE A 50 4.01 -6.31 16.65
CA ILE A 50 4.27 -4.87 16.74
C ILE A 50 5.71 -4.69 17.16
N PHE A 51 6.47 -4.00 16.30
CA PHE A 51 7.86 -3.63 16.52
C PHE A 51 7.97 -2.10 16.62
N ASP A 52 9.12 -1.61 17.08
CA ASP A 52 9.35 -0.17 17.28
C ASP A 52 9.20 0.67 16.00
N SER A 53 9.44 0.07 14.83
CA SER A 53 9.46 0.73 13.53
C SER A 53 8.45 0.17 12.51
N LYS A 54 7.69 -0.88 12.87
CA LYS A 54 6.78 -1.55 11.92
C LYS A 54 5.72 -2.40 12.62
N ILE A 55 4.65 -2.69 11.91
CA ILE A 55 3.65 -3.70 12.25
C ILE A 55 3.67 -4.78 11.17
N GLU A 56 3.76 -6.04 11.58
CA GLU A 56 3.66 -7.19 10.68
C GLU A 56 2.36 -7.95 10.96
N ILE A 57 1.62 -8.24 9.89
CA ILE A 57 0.38 -9.04 9.94
C ILE A 57 0.62 -10.27 9.07
N SER A 58 0.87 -11.39 9.74
CA SER A 58 1.09 -12.70 9.13
C SER A 58 -0.24 -13.45 9.05
N ASN A 59 -0.56 -14.03 7.90
CA ASN A 59 -1.81 -14.74 7.66
C ASN A 59 -1.54 -16.10 6.98
N PRO A 60 -2.14 -17.20 7.48
CA PRO A 60 -2.03 -18.50 6.83
C PRO A 60 -2.57 -18.50 5.39
N GLY A 61 -1.81 -19.14 4.51
CA GLY A 61 -2.09 -19.32 3.10
C GLY A 61 -1.44 -18.28 2.19
N ILE A 62 -1.39 -18.63 0.90
CA ILE A 62 -1.01 -17.69 -0.16
C ILE A 62 -2.23 -16.93 -0.70
N PRO A 63 -2.05 -15.72 -1.25
CA PRO A 63 -3.13 -14.96 -1.87
C PRO A 63 -3.66 -15.66 -3.13
N LEU A 64 -4.98 -15.59 -3.33
CA LEU A 64 -5.64 -16.20 -4.51
C LEU A 64 -5.38 -15.45 -5.83
N ILE A 65 -4.90 -14.22 -5.72
CA ILE A 65 -4.52 -13.35 -6.84
C ILE A 65 -3.17 -12.72 -6.50
N ASN A 66 -2.42 -12.29 -7.51
CA ASN A 66 -1.13 -11.62 -7.30
C ASN A 66 -1.33 -10.36 -6.41
N PRO A 67 -0.55 -10.16 -5.33
CA PRO A 67 -0.61 -8.96 -4.48
C PRO A 67 -0.53 -7.64 -5.24
N TYR A 68 0.30 -7.58 -6.28
CA TYR A 68 0.41 -6.42 -7.16
C TYR A 68 -0.73 -6.32 -8.18
N ARG A 69 -1.85 -7.00 -7.94
CA ARG A 69 -3.09 -6.93 -8.72
C ARG A 69 -4.32 -6.74 -7.84
N PHE A 70 -4.13 -6.46 -6.54
CA PHE A 70 -5.24 -6.31 -5.60
C PHE A 70 -6.17 -5.14 -5.92
N LEU A 71 -5.69 -4.10 -6.63
CA LEU A 71 -6.50 -2.92 -6.98
C LEU A 71 -7.25 -3.04 -8.30
N ASP A 72 -6.82 -3.89 -9.24
CA ASP A 72 -7.40 -3.96 -10.59
C ASP A 72 -8.14 -5.27 -10.87
N TYR A 73 -7.89 -6.31 -10.07
CA TYR A 73 -8.51 -7.61 -10.27
C TYR A 73 -9.85 -7.71 -9.55
N LYS A 74 -10.80 -8.46 -10.14
CA LYS A 74 -12.09 -8.74 -9.49
C LYS A 74 -11.84 -9.38 -8.12
N PRO A 75 -12.42 -8.85 -7.02
CA PRO A 75 -12.18 -9.38 -5.68
C PRO A 75 -12.52 -10.87 -5.60
N LYS A 76 -11.61 -11.64 -4.99
CA LYS A 76 -11.79 -13.07 -4.71
C LYS A 76 -11.49 -13.35 -3.25
N SER A 77 -12.53 -13.68 -2.49
CA SER A 77 -12.43 -14.06 -1.09
C SER A 77 -12.33 -15.57 -0.95
N ARG A 78 -11.61 -16.03 0.08
CA ARG A 78 -11.54 -17.46 0.42
C ARG A 78 -12.76 -17.86 1.26
N ASN A 79 -13.20 -16.97 2.14
CA ASN A 79 -14.30 -17.18 3.07
C ASN A 79 -15.43 -16.16 2.82
N ASP A 80 -16.28 -16.43 1.82
CA ASP A 80 -17.34 -15.50 1.41
C ASP A 80 -18.37 -15.22 2.51
N GLU A 81 -18.77 -16.24 3.28
CA GLU A 81 -19.72 -16.07 4.40
C GLU A 81 -19.17 -15.15 5.50
N LEU A 82 -17.87 -15.27 5.78
CA LEU A 82 -17.19 -14.41 6.76
C LEU A 82 -17.08 -12.97 6.23
N ALA A 83 -16.75 -12.81 4.94
CA ALA A 83 -16.75 -11.49 4.30
C ALA A 83 -18.13 -10.82 4.41
N ASP A 84 -19.21 -11.56 4.14
CA ASP A 84 -20.57 -11.05 4.24
C ASP A 84 -20.97 -10.71 5.68
N LEU A 85 -20.55 -11.53 6.65
CA LEU A 85 -20.79 -11.25 8.07
C LEU A 85 -20.09 -9.95 8.51
N LEU A 86 -18.80 -9.81 8.20
CA LEU A 86 -18.05 -8.61 8.57
C LEU A 86 -18.59 -7.35 7.86
N GLY A 87 -19.08 -7.49 6.63
CA GLY A 87 -19.80 -6.42 5.92
C GLY A 87 -21.08 -6.01 6.64
N LYS A 88 -21.91 -6.97 7.07
CA LYS A 88 -23.14 -6.69 7.84
C LYS A 88 -22.86 -6.07 9.21
N LEU A 89 -21.71 -6.35 9.80
CA LEU A 89 -21.25 -5.75 11.06
C LEU A 89 -20.59 -4.37 10.86
N ASN A 90 -20.53 -3.85 9.63
CA ASN A 90 -19.86 -2.59 9.28
C ASN A 90 -18.38 -2.55 9.68
N ILE A 91 -17.72 -3.72 9.71
CA ILE A 91 -16.26 -3.82 9.96
C ILE A 91 -15.49 -3.53 8.67
N VAL A 92 -16.07 -3.91 7.52
CA VAL A 92 -15.55 -3.68 6.17
C VAL A 92 -16.68 -3.09 5.32
N GLU A 93 -16.49 -1.92 4.73
CA GLU A 93 -17.60 -1.20 4.07
C GLU A 93 -17.94 -1.75 2.67
N SER A 94 -17.00 -2.41 1.98
CA SER A 94 -17.22 -2.88 0.61
C SER A 94 -16.21 -3.94 0.17
N ARG A 95 -16.70 -5.01 -0.48
CA ARG A 95 -15.84 -6.02 -1.13
C ARG A 95 -15.00 -5.34 -2.22
N GLY A 96 -13.68 -5.46 -2.12
CA GLY A 96 -12.76 -4.99 -3.17
C GLY A 96 -12.19 -3.58 -2.99
N THR A 97 -12.62 -2.84 -1.97
CA THR A 97 -12.07 -1.51 -1.64
C THR A 97 -11.40 -1.50 -0.26
N GLY A 98 -10.83 -2.63 0.17
CA GLY A 98 -10.05 -2.64 1.41
C GLY A 98 -8.64 -2.09 1.19
N ILE A 99 -8.01 -2.51 0.09
CA ILE A 99 -6.60 -2.22 -0.19
C ILE A 99 -6.36 -0.77 -0.62
N ASP A 100 -7.24 -0.18 -1.43
CA ASP A 100 -7.23 1.25 -1.75
C ASP A 100 -7.33 2.12 -0.49
N LYS A 101 -8.20 1.77 0.47
CA LYS A 101 -8.30 2.48 1.75
C LYS A 101 -7.01 2.38 2.56
N VAL A 102 -6.42 1.20 2.61
CA VAL A 102 -5.12 1.01 3.26
C VAL A 102 -4.09 1.93 2.61
N VAL A 103 -3.90 1.87 1.30
CA VAL A 103 -2.89 2.70 0.62
C VAL A 103 -3.17 4.19 0.77
N ASN A 104 -4.42 4.64 0.56
CA ASN A 104 -4.80 6.04 0.72
C ASN A 104 -4.48 6.56 2.13
N SER A 105 -4.88 5.82 3.16
CA SER A 105 -4.65 6.23 4.54
C SER A 105 -3.18 6.28 4.93
N LEU A 106 -2.34 5.43 4.32
CA LEU A 106 -0.89 5.49 4.50
C LEU A 106 -0.32 6.75 3.83
N GLU A 107 -0.78 7.09 2.61
CA GLU A 107 -0.36 8.33 1.93
C GLU A 107 -0.81 9.59 2.68
N GLU A 108 -2.01 9.61 3.26
CA GLU A 108 -2.53 10.75 4.04
C GLU A 108 -1.73 11.04 5.32
N GLN A 109 -1.06 10.03 5.88
CA GLN A 109 -0.18 10.15 7.05
C GLN A 109 1.32 10.12 6.67
N ASP A 110 1.65 10.33 5.39
CA ASP A 110 3.03 10.37 4.88
C ASP A 110 3.86 9.10 5.19
N LEU A 111 3.19 7.96 5.37
CA LEU A 111 3.84 6.68 5.62
C LEU A 111 4.35 6.05 4.31
N PRO A 112 5.41 5.21 4.39
CA PRO A 112 5.74 4.28 3.32
C PRO A 112 4.51 3.44 2.96
N ALA A 113 4.42 2.99 1.70
CA ALA A 113 3.39 2.03 1.36
C ALA A 113 3.64 0.68 2.05
N MET A 114 2.59 -0.11 2.18
CA MET A 114 2.68 -1.46 2.73
C MET A 114 3.49 -2.39 1.83
N ASP A 115 4.23 -3.31 2.45
CA ASP A 115 4.85 -4.44 1.75
C ASP A 115 3.96 -5.67 1.90
N ILE A 116 3.82 -6.44 0.81
CA ILE A 116 3.12 -7.73 0.84
C ILE A 116 4.09 -8.79 0.35
N THR A 117 4.39 -9.76 1.20
CA THR A 117 5.31 -10.85 0.90
C THR A 117 4.63 -12.19 1.11
N VAL A 118 4.95 -13.15 0.25
CA VAL A 118 4.56 -14.55 0.44
C VAL A 118 5.79 -15.27 0.97
N GLN A 119 5.68 -15.81 2.18
CA GLN A 119 6.75 -16.56 2.84
C GLN A 119 6.49 -18.06 2.68
N GLY A 120 7.47 -18.77 2.12
CA GLY A 120 7.33 -20.21 1.86
C GLY A 120 6.19 -20.49 0.88
N SER A 121 5.38 -21.50 1.20
CA SER A 121 4.25 -21.95 0.38
C SER A 121 2.89 -21.76 1.04
N ASP A 122 2.84 -21.19 2.24
CA ASP A 122 1.69 -21.26 3.13
C ASP A 122 1.52 -20.03 4.04
N SER A 123 2.22 -18.93 3.79
CA SER A 123 2.07 -17.71 4.60
C SER A 123 2.13 -16.44 3.75
N THR A 124 1.27 -15.48 4.06
CA THR A 124 1.29 -14.12 3.54
C THR A 124 1.57 -13.15 4.68
N VAL A 125 2.53 -12.25 4.51
CA VAL A 125 2.88 -11.24 5.50
C VAL A 125 2.70 -9.85 4.90
N VAL A 126 1.91 -9.02 5.57
CA VAL A 126 1.77 -7.59 5.26
C VAL A 126 2.54 -6.78 6.29
N ILE A 127 3.38 -5.86 5.84
CA ILE A 127 4.22 -5.03 6.71
C ILE A 127 3.86 -3.56 6.51
N LEU A 128 3.56 -2.87 7.61
CA LEU A 128 3.43 -1.41 7.66
C LEU A 128 4.67 -0.84 8.34
N HIS A 129 5.34 0.12 7.71
CA HIS A 129 6.52 0.77 8.26
C HIS A 129 6.15 2.12 8.87
N GLU A 130 6.84 2.52 9.94
CA GLU A 130 6.72 3.84 10.54
C GLU A 130 7.13 4.94 9.52
N GLN A 131 6.67 6.17 9.78
CA GLN A 131 7.03 7.32 8.97
C GLN A 131 8.55 7.49 8.91
N GLN A 132 9.06 7.65 7.70
CA GLN A 132 10.48 7.89 7.44
C GLN A 132 10.65 8.79 6.22
N LYS A 133 11.76 9.51 6.16
CA LYS A 133 12.04 10.39 5.01
C LYS A 133 12.27 9.54 3.77
N PHE A 134 11.83 10.04 2.62
CA PHE A 134 12.08 9.38 1.33
C PHE A 134 13.57 9.11 1.09
N THR A 135 14.50 9.93 1.61
CA THR A 135 15.94 9.66 1.46
C THR A 135 16.39 8.40 2.18
N ASP A 136 15.77 8.10 3.31
CA ASP A 136 16.20 7.10 4.28
C ASP A 136 15.57 5.72 3.98
N MET A 137 14.46 5.72 3.23
CA MET A 137 13.84 4.50 2.69
C MET A 137 14.84 3.67 1.87
N SER A 138 14.78 2.35 2.03
CA SER A 138 15.43 1.38 1.15
C SER A 138 14.93 1.47 -0.29
N ILE A 139 15.64 0.83 -1.22
CA ILE A 139 15.22 0.75 -2.62
C ILE A 139 13.86 0.04 -2.73
N THR A 140 13.63 -1.01 -1.94
CA THR A 140 12.38 -1.78 -1.94
C THR A 140 11.20 -0.94 -1.47
N GLU A 141 11.33 -0.24 -0.33
CA GLU A 141 10.27 0.63 0.20
C GLU A 141 9.94 1.77 -0.77
N LYS A 142 10.96 2.35 -1.43
CA LYS A 142 10.76 3.33 -2.51
C LYS A 142 9.99 2.72 -3.66
N ASN A 143 10.39 1.54 -4.13
CA ASN A 143 9.77 0.86 -5.26
C ASN A 143 8.28 0.55 -4.99
N HIS A 144 7.97 -0.02 -3.82
CA HIS A 144 6.58 -0.32 -3.45
C HIS A 144 5.76 0.95 -3.23
N SER A 145 6.35 1.97 -2.62
CA SER A 145 5.69 3.27 -2.47
C SER A 145 5.35 3.88 -3.83
N ILE A 146 6.30 3.91 -4.76
CA ILE A 146 6.10 4.40 -6.12
C ILE A 146 5.02 3.60 -6.85
N TYR A 147 5.05 2.28 -6.72
CA TYR A 147 4.08 1.37 -7.32
C TYR A 147 2.66 1.66 -6.82
N TRP A 148 2.43 1.61 -5.51
CA TRP A 148 1.10 1.80 -4.94
C TRP A 148 0.55 3.20 -5.22
N HIS A 149 1.40 4.23 -5.24
CA HIS A 149 1.00 5.57 -5.65
C HIS A 149 0.61 5.64 -7.13
N ALA A 150 1.36 4.97 -8.00
CA ALA A 150 0.99 4.86 -9.41
C ALA A 150 -0.36 4.13 -9.56
N CYS A 151 -0.65 3.12 -8.73
CA CYS A 151 -1.93 2.43 -8.74
C CYS A 151 -3.08 3.35 -8.31
N LEU A 152 -2.94 4.09 -7.21
CA LEU A 152 -3.95 5.05 -6.78
C LEU A 152 -4.21 6.12 -7.84
N LYS A 153 -3.16 6.66 -8.45
CA LYS A 153 -3.29 7.63 -9.54
C LYS A 153 -4.01 7.04 -10.75
N TYR A 154 -3.65 5.82 -11.14
CA TYR A 154 -4.29 5.15 -12.28
C TYR A 154 -5.77 4.84 -12.03
N VAL A 155 -6.14 4.37 -10.83
CA VAL A 155 -7.54 4.12 -10.47
C VAL A 155 -8.36 5.42 -10.41
N ALA A 156 -7.71 6.55 -10.17
CA ALA A 156 -8.31 7.89 -10.24
C ALA A 156 -8.25 8.53 -11.65
N ASP A 157 -8.01 7.76 -12.71
CA ASP A 157 -7.85 8.22 -14.10
C ASP A 157 -6.70 9.25 -14.32
N GLU A 158 -5.74 9.29 -13.39
CA GLU A 158 -4.54 10.11 -13.44
C GLU A 158 -3.30 9.26 -13.79
N GLN A 159 -2.17 9.93 -14.05
CA GLN A 159 -0.88 9.25 -14.19
C GLN A 159 0.13 9.83 -13.21
N MET A 160 0.99 8.98 -12.69
CA MET A 160 2.07 9.41 -11.81
C MET A 160 3.16 10.13 -12.62
N SER A 161 3.78 11.13 -12.00
CA SER A 161 4.96 11.82 -12.55
C SER A 161 5.94 12.13 -11.43
N ASN A 162 7.16 12.52 -11.79
CA ASN A 162 8.16 12.96 -10.82
C ASN A 162 7.64 14.11 -9.93
N ALA A 163 6.90 15.07 -10.50
CA ALA A 163 6.36 16.21 -9.75
C ALA A 163 5.29 15.77 -8.73
N ILE A 164 4.40 14.87 -9.13
CA ILE A 164 3.35 14.32 -8.24
C ILE A 164 4.00 13.52 -7.11
N LEU A 165 4.95 12.64 -7.43
CA LEU A 165 5.66 11.83 -6.43
C LEU A 165 6.46 12.69 -5.44
N ARG A 166 7.08 13.79 -5.91
CA ARG A 166 7.72 14.77 -5.03
C ARG A 166 6.72 15.45 -4.11
N THR A 167 5.53 15.76 -4.60
CA THR A 167 4.47 16.37 -3.78
C THR A 167 4.03 15.42 -2.68
N ARG A 168 3.82 14.13 -2.99
CA ARG A 168 3.49 13.10 -2.00
C ARG A 168 4.50 13.05 -0.84
N PHE A 169 5.79 13.12 -1.15
CA PHE A 169 6.86 12.99 -0.15
C PHE A 169 7.42 14.32 0.37
N HIS A 170 6.72 15.44 0.13
CA HIS A 170 7.13 16.79 0.53
C HIS A 170 8.56 17.16 0.07
N LEU A 171 8.93 16.77 -1.15
CA LEU A 171 10.28 16.92 -1.71
C LEU A 171 10.41 18.16 -2.60
N ALA A 172 11.39 19.01 -2.29
CA ALA A 172 11.76 20.16 -3.11
C ALA A 172 12.31 19.75 -4.50
N THR A 173 12.24 20.67 -5.48
CA THR A 173 12.71 20.45 -6.87
C THR A 173 14.17 20.00 -6.98
N ARG A 174 15.03 20.37 -6.02
CA ARG A 174 16.42 19.88 -5.94
C ARG A 174 16.54 18.35 -5.87
N HIS A 175 15.51 17.65 -5.39
CA HIS A 175 15.47 16.19 -5.30
C HIS A 175 14.99 15.51 -6.60
N SER A 176 14.71 16.28 -7.67
CA SER A 176 14.19 15.74 -8.94
C SER A 176 15.06 14.61 -9.53
N ALA A 177 16.38 14.72 -9.43
CA ALA A 177 17.29 13.68 -9.93
C ALA A 177 17.21 12.39 -9.11
N ALA A 178 17.17 12.49 -7.77
CA ALA A 178 17.04 11.35 -6.88
C ALA A 178 15.69 10.62 -7.09
N VAL A 179 14.61 11.38 -7.25
CA VAL A 179 13.28 10.82 -7.55
C VAL A 179 13.24 10.17 -8.93
N SER A 180 13.89 10.76 -9.94
CA SER A 180 13.98 10.14 -11.27
C SER A 180 14.74 8.80 -11.23
N LYS A 181 15.82 8.72 -10.43
CA LYS A 181 16.54 7.46 -10.20
C LYS A 181 15.65 6.42 -9.51
N ALA A 182 14.88 6.81 -8.49
CA ALA A 182 13.97 5.90 -7.80
C ALA A 182 12.84 5.39 -8.73
N ILE A 183 12.29 6.25 -9.58
CA ILE A 183 11.34 5.84 -10.63
C ILE A 183 12.00 4.86 -11.60
N GLY A 184 13.25 5.10 -12.00
CA GLY A 184 14.03 4.16 -12.82
C GLY A 184 14.13 2.78 -12.18
N ASN A 185 14.49 2.71 -10.88
CA ASN A 185 14.56 1.45 -10.14
C ASN A 185 13.20 0.73 -10.08
N ALA A 186 12.09 1.47 -9.97
CA ALA A 186 10.75 0.88 -9.94
C ALA A 186 10.32 0.33 -11.33
N ILE A 187 10.79 0.95 -12.42
CA ILE A 187 10.63 0.43 -13.79
C ILE A 187 11.48 -0.82 -13.99
N GLU A 188 12.74 -0.80 -13.55
CA GLU A 188 13.65 -1.95 -13.62
C GLU A 188 13.12 -3.14 -12.81
N ALA A 189 12.46 -2.87 -11.67
CA ALA A 189 11.76 -3.88 -10.88
C ALA A 189 10.45 -4.38 -11.52
N GLY A 190 10.04 -3.82 -12.68
CA GLY A 190 8.84 -4.24 -13.40
C GLY A 190 7.51 -3.86 -12.73
N LEU A 191 7.53 -2.93 -11.76
CA LEU A 191 6.34 -2.54 -11.01
C LEU A 191 5.53 -1.46 -11.73
N ILE A 192 6.21 -0.54 -12.41
CA ILE A 192 5.59 0.54 -13.18
C ILE A 192 6.15 0.58 -14.60
N LYS A 193 5.42 1.23 -15.50
CA LYS A 193 5.87 1.46 -16.88
C LYS A 193 5.54 2.89 -17.34
N PRO A 194 6.26 3.43 -18.33
CA PRO A 194 5.88 4.69 -18.97
C PRO A 194 4.50 4.60 -19.61
N TYR A 195 3.68 5.64 -19.43
CA TYR A 195 2.39 5.79 -20.11
C TYR A 195 2.54 6.06 -21.61
N ASP A 196 3.52 6.91 -21.95
CA ASP A 196 3.96 7.19 -23.32
C ASP A 196 5.48 7.05 -23.38
N ARG A 197 5.96 6.11 -24.20
CA ARG A 197 7.40 5.86 -24.37
C ARG A 197 8.10 6.92 -25.23
N ASN A 198 7.34 7.67 -26.03
CA ASN A 198 7.84 8.71 -26.92
C ASN A 198 7.83 10.10 -26.27
N ALA A 199 7.24 10.23 -25.07
CA ALA A 199 7.20 11.49 -24.35
C ALA A 199 8.61 11.99 -24.03
N GLY A 200 8.82 13.31 -24.19
CA GLY A 200 10.06 13.94 -23.77
C GLY A 200 10.26 13.82 -22.25
N ARG A 201 11.52 13.81 -21.78
CA ARG A 201 11.89 13.61 -20.37
C ARG A 201 11.08 14.43 -19.36
N LYS A 202 10.71 15.67 -19.69
CA LYS A 202 9.93 16.57 -18.81
C LYS A 202 8.44 16.18 -18.67
N ASN A 203 7.90 15.48 -19.66
CA ASN A 203 6.49 15.09 -19.75
C ASN A 203 6.29 13.60 -19.46
N MET A 204 7.33 12.91 -19.00
CA MET A 204 7.26 11.49 -18.67
C MET A 204 6.24 11.24 -17.55
N LYS A 205 5.29 10.39 -17.87
CA LYS A 205 4.24 9.90 -16.99
C LYS A 205 4.33 8.39 -16.88
N TYR A 206 3.89 7.87 -15.74
CA TYR A 206 4.04 6.47 -15.38
C TYR A 206 2.72 5.92 -14.84
N ILE A 207 2.49 4.65 -15.15
CA ILE A 207 1.33 3.87 -14.72
C ILE A 207 1.80 2.54 -14.13
N PRO A 208 0.96 1.81 -13.37
CA PRO A 208 1.25 0.45 -12.95
C PRO A 208 1.54 -0.46 -14.14
N PHE A 209 2.32 -1.51 -13.96
CA PHE A 209 2.69 -2.43 -15.06
C PHE A 209 1.47 -3.01 -15.80
N TRP A 210 0.36 -3.22 -15.07
CA TRP A 210 -0.89 -3.77 -15.58
C TRP A 210 -1.83 -2.72 -16.20
N GLY A 211 -1.55 -1.42 -16.07
CA GLY A 211 -2.37 -0.35 -16.65
C GLY A 211 -2.27 -0.27 -18.18
N SER A 212 -3.30 0.25 -18.84
CA SER A 212 -3.30 0.50 -20.28
C SER A 212 -2.49 1.75 -20.61
N ASP A 213 -1.58 1.61 -21.58
CA ASP A 213 -0.82 2.72 -22.15
C ASP A 213 -1.47 3.22 -23.44
N ILE A 214 -0.95 4.33 -24.00
CA ILE A 214 -1.49 4.95 -25.24
C ILE A 214 -1.59 3.97 -26.42
N LEU A 215 -0.75 2.93 -26.45
CA LEU A 215 -0.74 1.96 -27.54
C LEU A 215 -1.81 0.86 -27.39
N ASN A 216 -2.34 0.68 -26.18
CA ASN A 216 -3.32 -0.35 -25.83
C ASN A 216 -4.61 0.26 -25.23
N SER A 217 -4.92 1.51 -25.62
CA SER A 217 -6.13 2.26 -25.19
C SER A 217 -7.35 1.92 -26.02
#